data_AF-X1BPM6-F1
#
_entry.id   AF-X1BPM6-F1
#
_cell.length_a   1.000
_cell.length_b   1.000
_cell.length_c   1.000
_cell.angle_alpha   90.00
_cell.angle_beta   90.00
_cell.angle_gamma   90.00
#
_symmetry.space_group_name_H-M   'P 1'
#
loop_
_entity.id
_entity.type
_entity.pdbx_description
1 polymer ?
#
loop_
_entity_poly.entity_id
_entity_poly.type
_entity_poly.pdbx_seq_one_letter_code
_entity_poly.pdbx_strand_id
1 'polypeptide(L)'
;KNIYINAAYYSQHYGDPDFIDLYDFCSKVLIYSYNVQVKSIDLSIQQTLISSVVINSNYNGWNVSGSKGLSIYFPWYYAYNSNKYNSTNFAQDTQWDEMLLYLGL
;
A
#
# COMPACT_ATOMS: atom_id res chain seq x y z
N LYS A 1 -0.98 -13.87 -4.53
CA LYS A 1 0.43 -13.41 -4.63
C LYS A 1 0.61 -12.40 -5.76
N ASN A 2 0.53 -12.78 -7.03
CA ASN A 2 0.74 -11.86 -8.17
C ASN A 2 -0.18 -10.63 -8.18
N ILE A 3 -1.42 -10.76 -7.70
CA ILE A 3 -2.37 -9.63 -7.56
C ILE A 3 -1.76 -8.48 -6.75
N TYR A 4 -1.19 -8.77 -5.57
CA TYR A 4 -0.63 -7.76 -4.66
C TYR A 4 0.69 -7.20 -5.18
N ILE A 5 1.54 -8.04 -5.77
CA ILE A 5 2.79 -7.58 -6.41
C ILE A 5 2.49 -6.64 -7.57
N ASN A 6 1.56 -7.02 -8.47
CA ASN A 6 1.15 -6.16 -9.58
C ASN A 6 0.51 -4.87 -9.07
N ALA A 7 -0.34 -4.96 -8.05
CA ALA A 7 -0.94 -3.79 -7.44
C ALA A 7 0.12 -2.82 -6.92
N ALA A 8 1.11 -3.31 -6.17
CA ALA A 8 2.21 -2.50 -5.66
C ALA A 8 3.05 -1.89 -6.79
N TYR A 9 3.44 -2.70 -7.78
CA TYR A 9 4.26 -2.26 -8.91
C TYR A 9 3.63 -1.10 -9.71
N TYR A 10 2.31 -1.13 -9.90
CA TYR A 10 1.58 -0.09 -10.65
C TYR A 10 1.01 1.02 -9.77
N SER A 11 1.24 0.97 -8.46
CA SER A 11 0.83 2.04 -7.56
C SER A 11 1.73 3.24 -7.74
N GLN A 12 1.16 4.43 -7.60
CA GLN A 12 1.93 5.63 -7.41
C GLN A 12 2.88 5.46 -6.21
N HIS A 13 4.12 5.88 -6.37
CA HIS A 13 5.12 5.89 -5.31
C HIS A 13 5.59 7.30 -5.03
N TYR A 14 6.25 7.47 -3.89
CA TYR A 14 6.88 8.73 -3.51
C TYR A 14 8.37 8.70 -3.86
N GLY A 15 9.19 9.55 -3.23
CA GLY A 15 10.61 9.67 -3.58
C GLY A 15 11.39 8.34 -3.56
N ASP A 16 10.94 7.36 -2.78
CA ASP A 16 11.42 5.99 -2.79
C ASP A 16 10.32 5.05 -3.33
N PRO A 17 10.59 4.23 -4.36
CA PRO A 17 9.63 3.33 -5.00
C PRO A 17 9.03 2.27 -4.07
N ASP A 18 9.68 1.94 -2.94
CA ASP A 18 9.14 1.01 -1.96
C ASP A 18 8.08 1.65 -1.06
N PHE A 19 7.88 2.98 -1.13
CA PHE A 19 6.83 3.67 -0.41
C PHE A 19 5.73 4.10 -1.39
N ILE A 20 4.72 3.25 -1.51
CA ILE A 20 3.60 3.41 -2.43
C ILE A 20 2.41 4.09 -1.74
N ASP A 21 1.58 4.78 -2.50
CA ASP A 21 0.33 5.35 -1.99
C ASP A 21 -0.66 4.23 -1.65
N LEU A 22 -1.12 4.19 -0.39
CA LEU A 22 -1.98 3.12 0.11
C LEU A 22 -3.35 3.12 -0.57
N TYR A 23 -3.90 4.29 -0.88
CA TYR A 23 -5.19 4.36 -1.55
C TYR A 23 -5.09 3.87 -3.01
N ASP A 24 -4.04 4.27 -3.72
CA ASP A 24 -3.81 3.81 -5.09
C ASP A 24 -3.51 2.30 -5.12
N PHE A 25 -2.77 1.78 -4.14
CA PHE A 25 -2.58 0.34 -3.95
C PHE A 25 -3.89 -0.41 -3.84
N CYS A 26 -4.79 0.01 -2.93
CA CYS A 26 -6.14 -0.56 -2.84
C CYS A 26 -6.89 -0.44 -4.18
N SER A 27 -6.77 0.69 -4.89
CA SER A 27 -7.39 0.86 -6.22
C SER A 27 -6.89 -0.17 -7.23
N LYS A 28 -5.60 -0.50 -7.21
CA LYS A 28 -5.03 -1.52 -8.09
C LYS A 28 -5.46 -2.93 -7.66
N VAL A 29 -5.54 -3.23 -6.36
CA VAL A 29 -6.06 -4.52 -5.88
C VAL A 29 -7.52 -4.72 -6.31
N LEU A 30 -8.35 -3.67 -6.30
CA LEU A 30 -9.73 -3.72 -6.81
C LEU A 30 -9.81 -4.13 -8.29
N ILE A 31 -8.83 -3.72 -9.10
CA ILE A 31 -8.74 -4.06 -10.52
C ILE A 31 -8.30 -5.51 -10.69
N TYR A 32 -7.25 -5.94 -9.99
CA TYR A 32 -6.62 -7.25 -10.22
C TYR A 32 -7.24 -8.41 -9.44
N SER A 33 -7.91 -8.15 -8.32
CA SER A 33 -8.56 -9.19 -7.51
C SER A 33 -9.88 -9.65 -8.13
N TYR A 34 -10.19 -10.94 -8.01
CA TYR A 34 -11.53 -11.49 -8.28
C TYR A 34 -12.29 -11.85 -7.00
N ASN A 35 -11.64 -11.72 -5.83
CA ASN A 35 -12.24 -12.04 -4.56
C ASN A 35 -13.06 -10.86 -4.04
N VAL A 36 -14.38 -11.06 -3.92
CA VAL A 36 -15.34 -10.02 -3.49
C VAL A 36 -15.05 -9.52 -2.07
N GLN A 37 -14.62 -10.40 -1.15
CA GLN A 37 -14.29 -9.99 0.22
C GLN A 37 -13.06 -9.09 0.24
N VAL A 38 -12.02 -9.43 -0.51
CA VAL A 38 -10.82 -8.59 -0.65
C VAL A 38 -11.22 -7.20 -1.18
N LYS A 39 -12.04 -7.15 -2.24
CA LYS A 39 -12.50 -5.86 -2.77
C LYS A 39 -13.31 -5.04 -1.76
N SER A 40 -14.17 -5.71 -0.99
CA SER A 40 -14.95 -5.03 0.05
C SER A 40 -14.06 -4.43 1.13
N ILE A 41 -12.99 -5.12 1.52
CA ILE A 41 -12.01 -4.63 2.50
C ILE A 41 -11.23 -3.45 1.92
N ASP A 42 -10.74 -3.53 0.68
CA ASP A 42 -10.02 -2.43 0.02
C ASP A 42 -10.87 -1.16 -0.07
N LEU A 43 -12.15 -1.29 -0.44
CA LEU A 43 -13.08 -0.16 -0.45
C LEU A 43 -13.27 0.44 0.95
N SER A 44 -13.34 -0.40 1.99
CA SER A 44 -13.45 0.07 3.37
C SER A 44 -12.18 0.80 3.82
N ILE A 45 -11.00 0.33 3.44
CA ILE A 45 -9.72 1.00 3.71
C ILE A 45 -9.70 2.37 3.03
N GLN A 46 -10.02 2.42 1.74
CA GLN A 46 -10.08 3.66 0.97
C GLN A 46 -11.04 4.68 1.58
N GLN A 47 -12.25 4.24 1.95
CA GLN A 47 -13.24 5.10 2.59
C GLN A 47 -12.74 5.62 3.94
N THR A 48 -12.11 4.76 4.75
CA THR A 48 -11.53 5.15 6.04
C THR A 48 -10.43 6.20 5.85
N LEU A 49 -9.54 6.02 4.86
CA LEU A 49 -8.47 6.96 4.55
C LEU A 49 -8.99 8.36 4.26
N ILE A 50 -10.00 8.49 3.40
CA ILE A 50 -10.50 9.79 2.96
C ILE A 50 -11.52 10.43 3.91
N SER A 51 -12.10 9.65 4.84
CA SER A 51 -13.14 10.16 5.75
C SER A 51 -12.64 10.46 7.16
N SER A 52 -11.58 9.79 7.63
CA SER A 52 -11.16 9.91 9.04
C SER A 52 -9.65 9.94 9.28
N VAL A 53 -8.83 9.41 8.37
CA VAL A 53 -7.37 9.34 8.59
C VAL A 53 -6.64 10.53 7.97
N VAL A 54 -6.87 10.80 6.69
CA VAL A 54 -6.20 11.89 5.97
C VAL A 54 -7.12 13.11 5.93
N ILE A 55 -6.87 14.06 6.84
CA ILE A 55 -7.68 15.28 6.99
C ILE A 55 -7.54 16.21 5.77
N ASN A 56 -6.36 16.24 5.16
CA ASN A 56 -6.08 17.02 3.95
C ASN A 56 -4.95 16.35 3.15
N SER A 57 -5.13 16.25 1.84
CA SER A 57 -4.10 15.81 0.90
C SER A 57 -4.00 16.81 -0.24
N ASN A 58 -2.78 17.23 -0.54
CA ASN A 58 -2.44 18.03 -1.72
C ASN A 58 -1.13 17.49 -2.31
N TYR A 59 -0.81 17.89 -3.54
CA TYR A 59 0.36 17.40 -4.24
C TYR A 59 1.07 18.52 -5.00
N ASN A 60 2.36 18.31 -5.26
CA ASN A 60 3.15 19.13 -6.16
C ASN A 60 3.94 18.21 -7.09
N GLY A 61 3.76 18.37 -8.41
CA GLY A 61 4.40 17.56 -9.44
C GLY A 61 3.50 16.47 -10.01
N TRP A 62 3.69 16.19 -11.30
CA TRP A 62 2.85 15.26 -12.07
C TRP A 62 2.91 13.81 -11.55
N ASN A 63 4.09 13.38 -11.11
CA ASN A 63 4.35 12.00 -10.65
C ASN A 63 3.57 11.63 -9.38
N VAL A 64 3.05 12.61 -8.64
CA VAL A 64 2.31 12.41 -7.37
C VAL A 64 0.89 12.97 -7.43
N SER A 65 0.37 13.24 -8.63
CA SER A 65 -0.94 13.87 -8.84
C SER A 65 -2.13 13.01 -8.39
N GLY A 66 -1.94 11.70 -8.23
CA GLY A 66 -2.93 10.77 -7.68
C GLY A 66 -2.88 10.62 -6.16
N SER A 67 -1.97 11.31 -5.46
CA SER A 67 -1.70 11.10 -4.03
C SER A 67 -2.93 11.31 -3.14
N LYS A 68 -3.17 10.37 -2.24
CA LYS A 68 -4.14 10.45 -1.14
C LYS A 68 -3.48 10.61 0.22
N GLY A 69 -2.18 10.87 0.26
CA GLY A 69 -1.50 11.46 1.41
C GLY A 69 -1.03 10.48 2.47
N LEU A 70 -1.12 9.17 2.23
CA LEU A 70 -0.56 8.15 3.11
C LEU A 70 0.17 7.08 2.30
N SER A 71 1.46 6.89 2.61
CA SER A 71 2.25 5.81 2.06
C SER A 71 2.11 4.52 2.86
N ILE A 72 2.39 3.39 2.21
CA ILE A 72 2.66 2.12 2.86
C ILE A 72 3.95 1.54 2.29
N TYR A 73 4.73 0.87 3.16
CA TYR A 73 5.97 0.23 2.75
C TYR A 73 5.67 -1.10 2.06
N PHE A 74 6.16 -1.23 0.83
CA PHE A 74 6.08 -2.42 0.00
C PHE A 74 7.43 -2.61 -0.72
N PRO A 75 8.36 -3.39 -0.12
CA PRO A 75 9.76 -3.54 -0.57
C PRO A 75 9.89 -4.38 -1.84
N TRP A 76 9.40 -3.86 -2.96
CA TRP A 76 9.48 -4.54 -4.25
C TRP A 76 10.77 -4.20 -5.01
N TYR A 77 11.25 -2.97 -4.87
CA TYR A 77 12.36 -2.45 -5.65
C TYR A 77 13.70 -2.66 -4.93
N TYR A 78 13.74 -2.43 -3.61
CA TYR A 78 14.92 -2.71 -2.79
C TYR A 78 14.71 -3.92 -1.88
N ALA A 79 15.82 -4.47 -1.39
CA ALA A 79 15.80 -5.63 -0.51
C ALA A 79 15.04 -5.32 0.78
N TYR A 80 14.13 -6.21 1.17
CA TYR A 80 13.35 -6.07 2.38
C TYR A 80 14.25 -6.04 3.63
N ASN A 81 14.15 -4.95 4.41
CA ASN A 81 14.86 -4.83 5.68
C ASN A 81 14.00 -5.34 6.85
N SER A 82 13.82 -6.66 6.90
CA SER A 82 13.00 -7.32 7.94
C SER A 82 13.45 -6.99 9.36
N ASN A 83 14.76 -6.89 9.60
CA ASN A 83 15.32 -6.55 10.92
C ASN A 83 14.80 -5.22 11.47
N LYS A 84 14.52 -4.25 10.60
CA LYS A 84 13.98 -2.94 11.02
C LYS A 84 12.46 -2.94 10.99
N TYR A 85 11.86 -3.41 9.90
CA TYR A 85 10.43 -3.24 9.66
C TYR A 85 9.54 -4.13 10.56
N ASN A 86 9.92 -5.40 10.77
CA ASN A 86 9.14 -6.35 11.59
C ASN A 86 9.02 -5.92 13.06
N SER A 87 9.88 -5.00 13.52
CA SER A 87 9.84 -4.47 14.90
C SER A 87 8.91 -3.26 15.07
N THR A 88 8.30 -2.75 14.00
CA THR A 88 7.36 -1.64 14.09
C THR A 88 6.02 -2.11 14.63
N ASN A 89 5.35 -1.27 15.44
CA ASN A 89 4.01 -1.59 15.92
C ASN A 89 3.04 -1.85 14.78
N PHE A 90 3.15 -1.09 13.68
CA PHE A 90 2.30 -1.29 12.51
C PHE A 90 2.44 -2.71 11.95
N ALA A 91 3.66 -3.20 11.75
CA ALA A 91 3.90 -4.56 11.27
C ALA A 91 3.29 -5.60 12.22
N GLN A 92 3.60 -5.51 13.51
CA GLN A 92 3.11 -6.44 14.55
C GLN A 92 1.58 -6.44 14.73
N ASP A 93 0.95 -5.26 14.66
CA ASP A 93 -0.49 -5.10 14.89
C ASP A 93 -1.32 -5.50 13.66
N THR A 94 -0.75 -5.41 12.45
CA THR A 94 -1.47 -5.63 11.18
C THR A 94 -1.08 -6.90 10.44
N GLN A 95 0.01 -7.55 10.88
CA GLN A 95 0.64 -8.68 10.21
C GLN A 95 1.12 -8.35 8.79
N TRP A 96 1.50 -7.09 8.56
CA TRP A 96 1.95 -6.66 7.24
C TRP A 96 3.25 -7.33 6.85
N ASP A 97 4.18 -7.53 7.80
CA ASP A 97 5.45 -8.20 7.53
C ASP A 97 5.27 -9.67 7.16
N GLU A 98 4.34 -10.41 7.78
CA GLU A 98 4.01 -11.77 7.37
C GLU A 98 3.43 -11.81 5.95
N MET A 99 2.62 -10.82 5.60
CA MET A 99 2.11 -10.68 4.22
C MET A 99 3.25 -10.45 3.24
N LEU A 100 4.18 -9.52 3.51
CA LEU A 100 5.35 -9.26 2.65
C LEU A 100 6.23 -10.52 2.51
N LEU A 101 6.51 -11.23 3.60
CA LEU A 101 7.27 -12.49 3.60
C LEU A 101 6.56 -13.59 2.80
N TYR A 102 5.23 -13.72 2.92
CA TYR A 102 4.45 -14.67 2.10
C TYR A 102 4.51 -14.32 0.60
N LEU A 103 4.59 -13.04 0.28
CA LEU A 103 4.84 -12.55 -1.08
C LEU A 103 6.31 -12.74 -1.53
N GLY A 104 7.19 -13.26 -0.68
CA GLY A 104 8.57 -13.60 -1.01
C GLY A 104 9.48 -12.38 -1.14
N LEU A 105 9.18 -11.34 -0.36
CA LEU A 105 10.02 -10.15 -0.21
C LEU A 105 10.98 -10.33 0.97
#